data_AF-A0A850GXX0-F1
#
_entry.id   AF-A0A850GXX0-F1
#
_cell.length_a   1.000
_cell.length_b   1.000
_cell.length_c   1.000
_cell.angle_alpha   90.00
_cell.angle_beta   90.00
_cell.angle_gamma   90.00
#
_symmetry.space_group_name_H-M   'P 1'
#
loop_
_entity.id
_entity.type
_entity.pdbx_description
1 polymer ?
#
loop_
_entity_poly.entity_id
_entity_poly.type
_entity_poly.pdbx_seq_one_letter_code
_entity_poly.pdbx_strand_id
1 'polypeptide(L)'
;MDMSAPIPAQRERATGVAAPARILLAEDHAISGEIITMMGRHLGVTIDHAQDGLEALGRIRKAARSRKPYSLLLLDAMMPILGGVEVTVRLRAEGFTAEELPIVAVTAAASSDEVKSYLAAGMQAYIGKPVSMSDLARTLGVWAPETLVSPVLRPNPDLLKRYEERKHETLQKIADAVDSGDISEPTITEIRDMLHKLAGTAGNFGDPGLSEKSAHCGANLIDCNPAELTGILSKFAQALEQ
;
A
#
# COMPACT_ATOMS: atom_id res chain seq x y z
N MET A 1 -17.05 7.40 14.98
CA MET A 1 -16.17 8.54 15.27
C MET A 1 -15.00 8.42 14.32
N ASP A 2 -14.82 9.42 13.46
CA ASP A 2 -13.70 9.53 12.52
C ASP A 2 -12.39 9.62 13.33
N MET A 3 -11.55 8.59 13.24
CA MET A 3 -10.30 8.44 13.98
C MET A 3 -9.10 8.56 13.03
N SER A 4 -9.16 9.52 12.10
CA SER A 4 -7.97 10.01 11.40
C SER A 4 -7.15 10.86 12.37
N ALA A 5 -5.95 10.40 12.73
CA ALA A 5 -5.02 11.19 13.54
C ALA A 5 -4.64 12.49 12.80
N PRO A 6 -4.48 13.62 13.52
CA PRO A 6 -4.24 14.92 12.90
C PRO A 6 -2.89 14.93 12.16
N ILE A 7 -2.93 15.27 10.88
CA ILE A 7 -1.76 15.59 10.06
C ILE A 7 -1.15 16.89 10.63
N PRO A 8 0.14 16.95 11.00
CA PRO A 8 0.75 18.19 11.45
C PRO A 8 0.69 19.26 10.36
N ALA A 9 0.39 20.49 10.76
CA ALA A 9 0.32 21.64 9.86
C ALA A 9 1.68 21.87 9.16
N GLN A 10 1.63 21.75 7.83
CA GLN A 10 2.57 22.28 6.81
C GLN A 10 4.04 22.46 7.23
N ARG A 11 4.92 21.55 6.79
CA ARG A 11 6.37 21.81 6.72
C ARG A 11 6.64 23.00 5.79
N GLU A 12 7.33 24.03 6.28
CA GLU A 12 7.81 25.14 5.45
C GLU A 12 8.81 24.60 4.40
N ARG A 13 8.51 24.91 3.13
CA ARG A 13 9.13 24.30 1.96
C ARG A 13 10.40 25.06 1.56
N ALA A 14 11.53 24.37 1.50
CA ALA A 14 12.77 24.96 0.98
C ALA A 14 12.72 25.07 -0.56
N THR A 15 12.71 26.30 -1.07
CA THR A 15 12.78 26.62 -2.50
C THR A 15 14.21 26.44 -3.03
N GLY A 16 14.58 25.21 -3.36
CA GLY A 16 15.82 24.89 -4.06
C GLY A 16 15.58 23.78 -5.08
N VAL A 17 16.40 23.70 -6.13
CA VAL A 17 16.36 22.58 -7.10
C VAL A 17 16.77 21.31 -6.34
N ALA A 18 15.79 20.58 -5.82
CA ALA A 18 16.02 19.38 -5.04
C ALA A 18 16.51 18.25 -5.94
N ALA A 19 17.53 17.52 -5.48
CA ALA A 19 17.98 16.29 -6.12
C ALA A 19 16.80 15.32 -6.34
N PRO A 20 16.83 14.47 -7.38
CA PRO A 20 15.80 13.46 -7.59
C PRO A 20 15.70 12.61 -6.33
N ALA A 21 14.53 12.63 -5.71
CA ALA A 21 14.41 12.12 -4.37
C ALA A 21 14.30 10.59 -4.38
N ARG A 22 15.01 9.95 -3.44
CA ARG A 22 15.22 8.50 -3.44
C ARG A 22 14.44 7.92 -2.29
N ILE A 23 13.59 6.96 -2.59
CA ILE A 23 12.76 6.27 -1.60
C ILE A 23 13.33 4.87 -1.42
N LEU A 24 13.46 4.44 -0.17
CA LEU A 24 13.80 3.05 0.16
C LEU A 24 12.57 2.39 0.78
N LEU A 25 12.25 1.19 0.33
CA LEU A 25 11.34 0.26 0.98
C LEU A 25 12.16 -0.85 1.62
N ALA A 26 11.92 -1.12 2.90
CA ALA A 26 12.43 -2.31 3.58
C ALA A 26 11.23 -3.23 3.90
N GLU A 27 11.20 -4.40 3.27
CA GLU A 27 10.10 -5.37 3.33
C GLU A 27 10.68 -6.76 3.05
N ASP A 28 10.47 -7.71 3.96
CA ASP A 28 11.04 -9.06 3.86
C ASP A 28 10.23 -10.00 2.95
N HIS A 29 8.96 -9.70 2.73
CA HIS A 29 8.15 -10.45 1.78
C HIS A 29 8.34 -9.96 0.34
N ALA A 30 9.09 -10.72 -0.47
CA ALA A 30 9.48 -10.36 -1.83
C ALA A 30 8.31 -9.89 -2.72
N ILE A 31 7.17 -10.56 -2.67
CA ILE A 31 5.98 -10.20 -3.46
C ILE A 31 5.39 -8.86 -3.00
N SER A 32 5.35 -8.62 -1.68
CA SER A 32 4.83 -7.34 -1.14
C SER A 32 5.76 -6.18 -1.54
N GLY A 33 7.07 -6.41 -1.45
CA GLY A 33 8.09 -5.46 -1.89
C GLY A 33 7.97 -5.10 -3.37
N GLU A 34 7.74 -6.09 -4.23
CA GLU A 34 7.53 -5.89 -5.66
C GLU A 34 6.26 -5.09 -5.95
N ILE A 35 5.14 -5.42 -5.30
CA ILE A 35 3.87 -4.71 -5.44
C ILE A 35 4.02 -3.23 -5.06
N ILE A 36 4.55 -2.92 -3.88
CA ILE A 36 4.71 -1.53 -3.42
C ILE A 36 5.67 -0.76 -4.36
N THR A 37 6.73 -1.42 -4.84
CA THR A 37 7.65 -0.82 -5.82
C THR A 37 6.97 -0.54 -7.15
N MET A 38 6.10 -1.44 -7.64
CA MET A 38 5.29 -1.22 -8.84
C MET A 38 4.30 -0.07 -8.66
N MET A 39 3.62 0.00 -7.50
CA MET A 39 2.73 1.11 -7.16
C MET A 39 3.49 2.44 -7.19
N GLY A 40 4.70 2.48 -6.62
CA GLY A 40 5.58 3.65 -6.70
C GLY A 40 5.85 4.08 -8.15
N ARG A 41 6.18 3.14 -9.04
CA ARG A 41 6.41 3.44 -10.47
C ARG A 41 5.16 3.99 -11.16
N HIS A 42 3.99 3.44 -10.86
CA HIS A 42 2.72 3.95 -11.36
C HIS A 42 2.46 5.40 -10.88
N LEU A 43 2.86 5.68 -9.64
CA LEU A 43 2.88 7.01 -9.04
C LEU A 43 4.06 7.88 -9.51
N GLY A 44 4.81 7.47 -10.52
CA GLY A 44 5.92 8.27 -11.08
C GLY A 44 7.16 8.37 -10.19
N VAL A 45 7.26 7.57 -9.13
CA VAL A 45 8.43 7.53 -8.23
C VAL A 45 9.19 6.21 -8.37
N THR A 46 10.50 6.26 -8.17
CA THR A 46 11.31 5.03 -8.07
C THR A 46 11.55 4.71 -6.61
N ILE A 47 11.25 3.47 -6.22
CA ILE A 47 11.46 2.94 -4.89
C ILE A 47 12.54 1.85 -5.00
N ASP A 48 13.64 2.01 -4.27
CA ASP A 48 14.62 0.94 -4.10
C ASP A 48 14.10 -0.02 -3.03
N HIS A 49 14.29 -1.34 -3.21
CA HIS A 49 13.85 -2.36 -2.25
C HIS A 49 15.04 -2.97 -1.50
N ALA A 50 14.87 -3.14 -0.19
CA ALA A 50 15.71 -3.89 0.73
C ALA A 50 14.91 -5.03 1.35
N GLN A 51 15.51 -6.21 1.46
CA GLN A 51 14.84 -7.45 1.88
C GLN A 51 14.83 -7.64 3.40
N ASP A 52 15.54 -6.82 4.16
CA ASP A 52 15.50 -6.84 5.63
C ASP A 52 16.02 -5.52 6.21
N GLY A 53 15.93 -5.40 7.54
CA GLY A 53 16.39 -4.22 8.27
C GLY A 53 17.92 -3.98 8.20
N LEU A 54 18.74 -5.03 8.11
CA LEU A 54 20.20 -4.89 8.00
C LEU A 54 20.59 -4.33 6.63
N GLU A 55 19.99 -4.85 5.57
CA GLU A 55 20.16 -4.33 4.22
C GLU A 55 19.71 -2.87 4.13
N ALA A 56 18.56 -2.54 4.73
CA ALA A 56 18.05 -1.18 4.78
C ALA A 56 19.06 -0.21 5.40
N LEU A 57 19.59 -0.54 6.59
CA LEU A 57 20.65 0.22 7.26
C LEU A 57 21.90 0.35 6.38
N GLY A 58 22.35 -0.75 5.77
CA GLY A 58 23.51 -0.77 4.90
C GLY A 58 23.37 0.17 3.70
N ARG A 59 22.20 0.12 3.04
CA ARG A 59 21.87 0.97 1.89
C ARG A 59 21.79 2.44 2.29
N ILE A 60 21.13 2.77 3.39
CA ILE A 60 21.02 4.16 3.89
C ILE A 60 22.39 4.74 4.20
N ARG A 61 23.22 4.01 4.96
CA ARG A 61 24.58 4.45 5.30
C ARG A 61 25.45 4.62 4.04
N LYS A 62 25.36 3.70 3.08
CA LYS A 62 26.08 3.80 1.80
C LYS A 62 25.63 5.03 0.99
N ALA A 63 24.32 5.27 0.93
CA ALA A 63 23.72 6.40 0.25
C ALA A 63 24.17 7.74 0.86
N ALA A 64 24.15 7.85 2.19
CA ALA A 64 24.63 9.01 2.93
C ALA A 64 26.12 9.30 2.65
N ARG A 65 26.99 8.28 2.79
CA ARG A 65 28.44 8.42 2.49
C ARG A 65 28.70 8.85 1.04
N SER A 66 27.86 8.40 0.11
CA SER A 66 27.99 8.72 -1.32
C SER A 66 27.33 10.05 -1.70
N ARG A 67 26.87 10.85 -0.73
CA ARG A 67 26.13 12.11 -0.93
C ARG A 67 24.90 11.96 -1.84
N LYS A 68 24.25 10.80 -1.78
CA LYS A 68 22.99 10.49 -2.50
C LYS A 68 21.96 9.89 -1.52
N PRO A 69 21.66 10.58 -0.41
CA PRO A 69 20.82 10.04 0.66
C PRO A 69 19.42 9.70 0.16
N TYR A 70 18.77 8.76 0.85
CA TYR A 70 17.33 8.58 0.71
C TYR A 70 16.61 9.72 1.41
N SER A 71 15.47 10.12 0.85
CA SER A 71 14.61 11.18 1.36
C SER A 71 13.37 10.66 2.08
N LEU A 72 13.13 9.35 2.00
CA LEU A 72 12.02 8.66 2.64
C LEU A 72 12.38 7.18 2.79
N LEU A 73 12.08 6.62 3.95
CA LEU A 73 12.10 5.19 4.21
C LEU A 73 10.69 4.70 4.51
N LEU A 74 10.17 3.81 3.66
CA LEU A 74 9.03 2.96 3.97
C LEU A 74 9.58 1.70 4.63
N LEU A 75 9.15 1.40 5.85
CA LEU A 75 9.79 0.39 6.69
C LEU A 75 8.75 -0.57 7.23
N ASP A 76 8.82 -1.83 6.83
CA ASP A 76 8.04 -2.86 7.51
C ASP A 76 8.39 -2.87 9.00
N ALA A 77 7.37 -2.72 9.83
CA ALA A 77 7.50 -2.74 11.28
C ALA A 77 8.00 -4.11 11.76
N MET A 78 7.63 -5.19 11.06
CA MET A 78 7.88 -6.57 11.46
C MET A 78 8.70 -7.27 10.38
N MET A 79 10.02 -7.34 10.57
CA MET A 79 10.92 -8.12 9.71
C MET A 79 11.75 -9.10 10.54
N PRO A 80 12.15 -10.26 9.99
CA PRO A 80 13.15 -11.14 10.58
C PRO A 80 14.48 -10.41 10.83
N ILE A 81 15.25 -10.92 11.78
CA ILE A 81 16.61 -10.47 12.14
C ILE A 81 16.65 -9.08 12.79
N LEU A 82 16.06 -8.06 12.16
CA LEU A 82 16.04 -6.69 12.66
C LEU A 82 14.72 -5.98 12.29
N GLY A 83 13.84 -5.82 13.28
CA GLY A 83 12.52 -5.19 13.09
C GLY A 83 12.58 -3.67 12.90
N GLY A 84 11.49 -3.08 12.40
CA GLY A 84 11.45 -1.67 11.99
C GLY A 84 11.70 -0.68 13.14
N VAL A 85 11.23 -0.97 14.35
CA VAL A 85 11.51 -0.14 15.53
C VAL A 85 13.02 -0.10 15.81
N GLU A 86 13.69 -1.24 15.74
CA GLU A 86 15.13 -1.32 16.02
C GLU A 86 15.97 -0.65 14.93
N VAL A 87 15.58 -0.82 13.66
CA VAL A 87 16.16 -0.06 12.53
C VAL A 87 16.04 1.45 12.77
N THR A 88 14.86 1.90 13.16
CA THR A 88 14.58 3.33 13.40
C THR A 88 15.46 3.87 14.52
N VAL A 89 15.50 3.20 15.67
CA VAL A 89 16.32 3.63 16.82
C VAL A 89 17.80 3.74 16.44
N ARG A 90 18.33 2.76 15.68
CA ARG A 90 19.72 2.79 15.22
C ARG A 90 20.00 3.97 14.28
N LEU A 91 19.11 4.23 13.31
CA LEU A 91 19.25 5.38 12.41
C LEU A 91 19.21 6.72 13.17
N ARG A 92 18.31 6.86 14.14
CA ARG A 92 18.24 8.07 14.98
C ARG A 92 19.50 8.24 15.83
N ALA A 93 20.03 7.16 16.42
CA ALA A 93 21.28 7.19 17.17
C ALA A 93 22.51 7.52 16.29
N GLU A 94 22.46 7.18 15.00
CA GLU A 94 23.48 7.54 14.00
C GLU A 94 23.35 8.99 13.50
N GLY A 95 22.36 9.74 13.97
CA GLY A 95 22.18 11.16 13.66
C GLY A 95 21.30 11.45 12.44
N PHE A 96 20.66 10.44 11.83
CA PHE A 96 19.67 10.69 10.78
C PHE A 96 18.43 11.34 11.38
N THR A 97 18.20 12.62 11.09
CA THR A 97 17.05 13.34 11.65
C THR A 97 15.73 12.94 10.97
N ALA A 98 14.61 13.23 11.63
CA ALA A 98 13.27 13.03 11.06
C ALA A 98 12.96 13.96 9.87
N GLU A 99 13.76 15.02 9.70
CA GLU A 99 13.64 15.96 8.58
C GLU A 99 14.39 15.45 7.36
N GLU A 100 15.62 14.97 7.55
CA GLU A 100 16.46 14.42 6.49
C GLU A 100 16.00 13.04 6.00
N LEU A 101 15.58 12.19 6.94
CA LEU A 101 15.07 10.86 6.65
C LEU A 101 13.79 10.58 7.46
N PRO A 102 12.64 11.03 6.95
CA PRO A 102 11.34 10.55 7.38
C PRO A 102 11.26 9.02 7.24
N ILE A 103 10.74 8.36 8.27
CA ILE A 103 10.51 6.92 8.33
C ILE A 103 9.01 6.70 8.54
N VAL A 104 8.38 5.99 7.62
CA VAL A 104 6.97 5.62 7.69
C VAL A 104 6.87 4.12 7.87
N ALA A 105 6.21 3.70 8.94
CA ALA A 105 5.97 2.28 9.20
C ALA A 105 5.01 1.70 8.15
N VAL A 106 5.29 0.50 7.66
CA VAL A 106 4.33 -0.34 6.94
C VAL A 106 4.01 -1.49 7.87
N THR A 107 2.76 -1.69 8.25
CA THR A 107 2.44 -2.61 9.37
C THR A 107 1.09 -3.29 9.20
N ALA A 108 1.03 -4.58 9.49
CA ALA A 108 -0.23 -5.32 9.63
C ALA A 108 -0.96 -5.00 10.95
N ALA A 109 -0.24 -4.44 11.93
CA ALA A 109 -0.72 -4.21 13.26
C ALA A 109 -0.71 -2.70 13.56
N ALA A 110 -1.91 -2.13 13.61
CA ALA A 110 -2.14 -0.70 13.78
C ALA A 110 -2.91 -0.40 15.07
N SER A 111 -2.71 -1.23 16.10
CA SER A 111 -3.29 -0.95 17.42
C SER A 111 -2.72 0.34 18.00
N SER A 112 -3.46 0.98 18.91
CA SER A 112 -3.05 2.26 19.48
C SER A 112 -1.71 2.19 20.22
N ASP A 113 -1.37 1.05 20.82
CA ASP A 113 -0.11 0.87 21.53
C ASP A 113 1.07 0.60 20.59
N GLU A 114 0.85 -0.12 19.48
CA GLU A 114 1.86 -0.29 18.43
C GLU A 114 2.19 1.04 17.75
N VAL A 115 1.17 1.83 17.39
CA VAL A 115 1.37 3.16 16.81
C VAL A 115 2.17 4.06 17.75
N LYS A 116 1.85 4.05 19.06
CA LYS A 116 2.66 4.77 20.06
C LYS A 116 4.11 4.31 20.07
N SER A 117 4.36 3.00 19.95
CA SER A 117 5.72 2.46 19.92
C SER A 117 6.51 2.94 18.70
N TYR A 118 5.87 3.02 17.52
CA TYR A 118 6.49 3.52 16.29
C TYR A 118 6.85 5.00 16.40
N LEU A 119 5.92 5.81 16.91
CA LEU A 119 6.15 7.24 17.12
C LEU A 119 7.25 7.49 18.16
N ALA A 120 7.25 6.74 19.27
CA ALA A 120 8.27 6.83 20.30
C ALA A 120 9.67 6.42 19.80
N ALA A 121 9.74 5.48 18.84
CA ALA A 121 10.99 5.10 18.18
C ALA A 121 11.54 6.20 17.25
N GLY A 122 10.72 7.19 16.90
CA GLY A 122 11.10 8.30 16.02
C GLY A 122 10.65 8.12 14.56
N MET A 123 9.63 7.30 14.30
CA MET A 123 8.92 7.25 13.02
C MET A 123 7.90 8.38 12.92
N GLN A 124 7.52 8.74 11.69
CA GLN A 124 6.73 9.94 11.38
C GLN A 124 5.26 9.62 11.11
N ALA A 125 4.97 8.43 10.56
CA ALA A 125 3.64 7.98 10.23
C ALA A 125 3.61 6.45 10.09
N TYR A 126 2.44 5.91 9.76
CA TYR A 126 2.27 4.50 9.41
C TYR A 126 1.29 4.34 8.24
N ILE A 127 1.42 3.20 7.54
CA ILE A 127 0.49 2.67 6.53
C ILE A 127 0.09 1.27 6.99
N GLY A 128 -1.21 0.98 7.02
CA GLY A 128 -1.73 -0.35 7.29
C GLY A 128 -1.50 -1.29 6.11
N LYS A 129 -1.15 -2.55 6.37
CA LYS A 129 -1.21 -3.63 5.39
C LYS A 129 -2.66 -4.16 5.30
N PRO A 130 -3.15 -4.51 4.10
CA PRO A 130 -2.46 -4.42 2.82
C PRO A 130 -2.29 -2.97 2.32
N VAL A 131 -1.13 -2.66 1.73
CA VAL A 131 -0.82 -1.30 1.28
C VAL A 131 -1.68 -0.96 0.06
N SER A 132 -2.52 0.05 0.18
CA SER A 132 -3.32 0.57 -0.92
C SER A 132 -2.56 1.61 -1.74
N MET A 133 -2.93 1.76 -3.02
CA MET A 133 -2.39 2.82 -3.89
C MET A 133 -2.66 4.22 -3.31
N SER A 134 -3.82 4.41 -2.67
CA SER A 134 -4.24 5.68 -2.10
C SER A 134 -3.42 6.06 -0.86
N ASP A 135 -3.16 5.10 0.03
CA ASP A 135 -2.31 5.30 1.20
C ASP A 135 -0.86 5.56 0.82
N LEU A 136 -0.36 4.86 -0.19
CA LEU A 136 0.97 5.11 -0.71
C LEU A 136 1.03 6.50 -1.35
N ALA A 137 0.10 6.86 -2.23
CA ALA A 137 0.06 8.18 -2.87
C ALA A 137 -0.05 9.32 -1.85
N ARG A 138 -0.90 9.17 -0.83
CA ARG A 138 -1.03 10.13 0.27
C ARG A 138 0.26 10.25 1.07
N THR A 139 0.87 9.13 1.44
CA THR A 139 2.14 9.12 2.18
C THR A 139 3.24 9.81 1.37
N LEU A 140 3.36 9.47 0.09
CA LEU A 140 4.34 10.08 -0.81
C LEU A 140 4.09 11.58 -0.98
N GLY A 141 2.83 12.01 -1.15
CA GLY A 141 2.49 13.44 -1.27
C GLY A 141 2.80 14.27 -0.03
N VAL A 142 2.90 13.65 1.16
CA VAL A 142 3.24 14.32 2.42
C VAL A 142 4.74 14.26 2.72
N TRP A 143 5.36 13.10 2.52
CA TRP A 143 6.71 12.82 3.02
C TRP A 143 7.78 12.77 1.94
N ALA A 144 7.41 12.60 0.67
CA ALA A 144 8.36 12.65 -0.43
C ALA A 144 8.57 14.10 -0.91
N PRO A 145 9.80 14.49 -1.34
CA PRO A 145 10.05 15.82 -1.86
C PRO A 145 9.23 16.17 -3.11
N GLU A 146 8.85 17.44 -3.25
CA GLU A 146 8.01 17.96 -4.35
C GLU A 146 8.54 17.65 -5.76
N THR A 147 9.86 17.53 -5.92
CA THR A 147 10.50 17.15 -7.19
C THR A 147 10.17 15.75 -7.67
N LEU A 148 9.55 14.90 -6.84
CA LEU A 148 9.03 13.59 -7.23
C LEU A 148 7.60 13.62 -7.74
N VAL A 149 6.85 14.68 -7.44
CA VAL A 149 5.40 14.67 -7.61
C VAL A 149 5.02 15.40 -8.90
N SER A 150 5.04 14.68 -10.03
CA SER A 150 4.44 15.18 -11.28
C SER A 150 2.97 15.57 -11.05
N PRO A 151 2.39 16.60 -11.70
CA PRO A 151 1.00 17.05 -11.46
C PRO A 151 -0.07 15.96 -11.65
N VAL A 152 0.31 14.84 -12.27
CA VAL A 152 -0.47 13.61 -12.50
C VAL A 152 -0.81 12.86 -11.19
N LEU A 153 -0.14 13.17 -10.07
CA LEU A 153 -0.29 12.48 -8.78
C LEU A 153 -1.50 12.85 -7.94
N ARG A 154 -2.49 13.55 -8.51
CA ARG A 154 -3.78 13.77 -7.83
C ARG A 154 -4.80 12.80 -8.41
N PRO A 155 -4.95 11.57 -7.86
CA PRO A 155 -6.11 10.76 -8.20
C PRO A 155 -7.37 11.58 -7.90
N ASN A 156 -8.32 11.61 -8.84
CA ASN A 156 -9.59 12.31 -8.61
C ASN A 156 -10.26 11.67 -7.37
N PRO A 157 -10.40 12.40 -6.25
CA PRO A 157 -10.88 11.83 -4.99
C PRO A 157 -12.27 11.21 -5.11
N ASP A 158 -13.10 11.72 -6.02
CA ASP A 158 -14.43 11.17 -6.29
C ASP A 158 -14.38 9.81 -7.00
N LEU A 159 -13.39 9.59 -7.88
CA LEU A 159 -13.24 8.33 -8.58
C LEU A 159 -12.66 7.24 -7.68
N LEU A 160 -11.74 7.60 -6.79
CA LEU A 160 -11.16 6.69 -5.82
C LEU A 160 -12.19 6.27 -4.76
N LYS A 161 -13.00 7.21 -4.26
CA LYS A 161 -14.10 6.91 -3.35
C LYS A 161 -15.10 5.93 -3.98
N ARG A 162 -15.49 6.16 -5.24
CA ARG A 162 -16.40 5.27 -5.99
C ARG A 162 -15.80 3.88 -6.22
N TYR A 163 -14.49 3.77 -6.33
CA TYR A 163 -13.80 2.49 -6.48
C TYR A 163 -13.81 1.69 -5.17
N GLU A 164 -13.46 2.32 -4.05
CA GLU A 164 -13.50 1.68 -2.73
C GLU A 164 -14.92 1.24 -2.33
N GLU A 165 -15.92 2.11 -2.56
CA GLU A 165 -17.33 1.78 -2.32
C GLU A 165 -17.75 0.53 -3.11
N ARG A 166 -17.36 0.43 -4.38
CA ARG A 166 -17.65 -0.74 -5.23
C ARG A 166 -16.91 -1.99 -4.81
N LYS A 167 -15.64 -1.87 -4.38
CA LYS A 167 -14.87 -3.00 -3.87
C LYS A 167 -15.54 -3.58 -2.63
N HIS A 168 -15.93 -2.72 -1.68
CA HIS A 168 -16.62 -3.13 -0.46
C HIS A 168 -17.98 -3.77 -0.74
N GLU A 169 -18.79 -3.17 -1.63
CA GLU A 169 -20.09 -3.71 -2.03
C GLU A 169 -19.96 -5.11 -2.67
N THR A 170 -18.95 -5.29 -3.54
CA THR A 170 -18.69 -6.56 -4.22
C THR A 170 -18.23 -7.63 -3.24
N LEU A 171 -17.34 -7.30 -2.31
CA LEU A 171 -16.87 -8.22 -1.26
C LEU A 171 -18.01 -8.66 -0.34
N GLN A 172 -18.83 -7.71 0.12
CA GLN A 172 -19.96 -8.01 0.99
C GLN A 172 -20.94 -8.97 0.32
N LYS A 173 -21.26 -8.72 -0.97
CA LYS A 173 -22.17 -9.59 -1.72
C LYS A 173 -21.63 -11.00 -1.90
N ILE A 174 -20.32 -11.13 -2.12
CA ILE A 174 -19.65 -12.44 -2.21
C ILE A 174 -19.70 -13.16 -0.86
N ALA A 175 -19.40 -12.46 0.24
CA ALA A 175 -19.46 -13.02 1.59
C ALA A 175 -20.88 -13.50 1.93
N ASP A 176 -21.91 -12.67 1.67
CA ASP A 176 -23.30 -13.02 1.93
C ASP A 176 -23.74 -14.26 1.13
N ALA A 177 -23.33 -14.38 -0.13
CA ALA A 177 -23.64 -15.54 -0.97
C ALA A 177 -22.94 -16.82 -0.48
N VAL A 178 -21.70 -16.71 0.02
CA VAL A 178 -20.96 -17.83 0.60
C VAL A 178 -21.59 -18.28 1.93
N ASP A 179 -21.90 -17.33 2.82
CA ASP A 179 -22.43 -17.60 4.16
C ASP A 179 -23.85 -18.17 4.12
N SER A 180 -24.69 -17.66 3.20
CA SER A 180 -26.05 -18.16 3.00
C SER A 180 -26.11 -19.43 2.14
N GLY A 181 -25.02 -19.76 1.43
CA GLY A 181 -25.00 -20.81 0.43
C GLY A 181 -25.86 -20.51 -0.81
N ASP A 182 -26.27 -19.24 -1.01
CA ASP A 182 -27.07 -18.83 -2.17
C ASP A 182 -26.20 -18.71 -3.43
N ILE A 183 -26.18 -19.81 -4.18
CA ILE A 183 -25.52 -19.96 -5.48
C ILE A 183 -26.53 -20.01 -6.62
N SER A 184 -27.68 -19.36 -6.45
CA SER A 184 -28.69 -19.26 -7.50
C SER A 184 -28.19 -18.46 -8.71
N GLU A 185 -28.69 -18.79 -9.90
CA GLU A 185 -28.33 -18.11 -11.16
C GLU A 185 -28.49 -16.56 -11.10
N PRO A 186 -29.52 -15.99 -10.44
CA PRO A 186 -29.62 -14.54 -10.25
C PRO A 186 -28.48 -13.95 -9.41
N THR A 187 -28.14 -14.60 -8.29
CA THR A 187 -27.08 -14.14 -7.37
C THR A 187 -25.70 -14.21 -8.02
N ILE A 188 -25.42 -15.30 -8.75
CA ILE A 188 -24.17 -15.46 -9.51
C ILE A 188 -24.06 -14.43 -10.64
N THR A 189 -25.16 -14.15 -11.34
CA THR A 189 -25.21 -13.13 -12.40
C THR A 189 -24.92 -11.73 -11.84
N GLU A 190 -25.51 -11.40 -10.69
CA GLU A 190 -25.29 -10.11 -10.03
C GLU A 190 -23.83 -9.93 -9.57
N ILE A 191 -23.24 -10.95 -8.93
CA ILE A 191 -21.82 -10.95 -8.54
C ILE A 191 -20.93 -10.77 -9.77
N ARG A 192 -21.21 -11.45 -10.88
CA ARG A 192 -20.45 -11.32 -12.13
C ARG A 192 -20.50 -9.89 -12.68
N ASP A 193 -21.68 -9.27 -12.70
CA ASP A 193 -21.84 -7.90 -13.20
C ASP A 193 -21.10 -6.89 -12.31
N MET A 194 -21.08 -7.10 -10.99
CA MET A 194 -20.30 -6.30 -10.05
C MET A 194 -18.78 -6.46 -10.28
N LEU A 195 -18.30 -7.69 -10.47
CA LEU A 195 -16.91 -7.98 -10.82
C LEU A 195 -16.50 -7.35 -12.15
N HIS A 196 -17.38 -7.39 -13.16
CA HIS A 196 -17.13 -6.75 -14.46
C HIS A 196 -17.02 -5.22 -14.32
N LYS A 197 -17.90 -4.59 -13.53
CA LYS A 197 -17.84 -3.16 -13.24
C LYS A 197 -16.57 -2.79 -12.46
N LEU A 198 -16.18 -3.61 -11.48
CA LEU A 198 -14.96 -3.42 -10.69
C LEU A 198 -13.71 -3.48 -11.59
N ALA A 199 -13.64 -4.48 -12.47
CA ALA A 199 -12.58 -4.64 -13.46
C ALA A 199 -12.49 -3.46 -14.45
N GLY A 200 -13.65 -2.98 -14.92
CA GLY A 200 -13.75 -1.83 -15.82
C GLY A 200 -13.26 -0.52 -15.18
N THR A 201 -13.49 -0.32 -13.88
CA THR A 201 -12.90 0.80 -13.15
C THR A 201 -11.42 0.63 -12.83
N ALA A 202 -10.96 -0.59 -12.53
CA ALA A 202 -9.55 -0.89 -12.25
C ALA A 202 -8.63 -0.55 -13.44
N GLY A 203 -9.14 -0.66 -14.68
CA GLY A 203 -8.42 -0.25 -15.89
C GLY A 203 -8.09 1.24 -15.97
N ASN A 204 -8.87 2.12 -15.33
CA ASN A 204 -8.58 3.56 -15.26
C ASN A 204 -7.54 3.93 -14.19
N PHE A 205 -7.15 2.98 -13.33
CA PHE A 205 -6.15 3.15 -12.27
C PHE A 205 -4.92 2.27 -12.46
N GLY A 206 -4.79 1.65 -13.64
CA GLY A 206 -3.60 0.88 -14.02
C GLY A 206 -3.32 -0.34 -13.14
N ASP A 207 -4.36 -1.05 -12.70
CA ASP A 207 -4.25 -2.34 -11.98
C ASP A 207 -4.57 -3.53 -12.92
N PRO A 208 -3.58 -3.99 -13.72
CA PRO A 208 -3.78 -5.11 -14.63
C PRO A 208 -4.00 -6.43 -13.88
N GLY A 209 -3.46 -6.58 -12.66
CA GLY A 209 -3.60 -7.80 -11.87
C GLY A 209 -5.03 -8.00 -11.36
N LEU A 210 -5.67 -6.93 -10.89
CA LEU A 210 -7.07 -6.99 -10.48
C LEU A 210 -8.03 -7.06 -11.67
N SER A 211 -7.71 -6.37 -12.77
CA SER A 211 -8.47 -6.48 -14.02
C SER A 211 -8.47 -7.93 -14.54
N GLU A 212 -7.30 -8.57 -14.57
CA GLU A 212 -7.13 -9.94 -15.04
C GLU A 212 -7.76 -10.97 -14.08
N LYS A 213 -7.56 -10.83 -12.76
CA LYS A 213 -8.19 -11.73 -11.77
C LYS A 213 -9.71 -11.59 -11.74
N SER A 214 -10.25 -10.37 -11.86
CA SER A 214 -11.70 -10.13 -11.87
C SER A 214 -12.33 -10.63 -13.17
N ALA A 215 -11.65 -10.44 -14.31
CA ALA A 215 -12.08 -11.00 -15.60
C ALA A 215 -12.03 -12.54 -15.60
N HIS A 216 -10.98 -13.13 -15.01
CA HIS A 216 -10.83 -14.58 -14.91
C HIS A 216 -11.88 -15.20 -13.98
N CYS A 217 -12.14 -14.59 -12.82
CA CYS A 217 -13.22 -15.01 -11.92
C CYS A 217 -14.59 -14.89 -12.59
N GLY A 218 -14.87 -13.77 -13.25
CA GLY A 218 -16.08 -13.51 -14.03
C GLY A 218 -16.33 -14.53 -15.16
N ALA A 219 -15.27 -14.97 -15.83
CA ALA A 219 -15.34 -15.97 -16.89
C ALA A 219 -15.55 -17.39 -16.35
N ASN A 220 -14.90 -17.77 -15.25
CA ASN A 220 -15.03 -19.10 -14.63
C ASN A 220 -16.39 -19.31 -13.94
N LEU A 221 -17.13 -18.24 -13.65
CA LEU A 221 -18.51 -18.31 -13.14
C LEU A 221 -19.52 -18.88 -14.16
N ILE A 222 -19.15 -19.02 -15.45
CA ILE A 222 -20.05 -19.44 -16.53
C ILE A 222 -20.17 -20.97 -16.66
N ASP A 223 -19.14 -21.74 -16.25
CA ASP A 223 -19.05 -23.18 -16.54
C ASP A 223 -18.74 -24.07 -15.32
N CYS A 224 -18.74 -23.53 -14.09
CA CYS A 224 -18.38 -24.27 -12.87
C CYS A 224 -19.59 -24.90 -12.14
N ASN A 225 -19.34 -26.06 -11.53
CA ASN A 225 -20.31 -26.72 -10.65
C ASN A 225 -20.55 -25.87 -9.38
N PRO A 226 -21.80 -25.75 -8.88
CA PRO A 226 -22.17 -25.22 -7.56
C PRO A 226 -21.14 -25.38 -6.43
N ALA A 227 -20.54 -26.57 -6.28
CA ALA A 227 -19.56 -26.84 -5.23
C ALA A 227 -18.17 -26.21 -5.46
N GLU A 228 -17.80 -25.96 -6.72
CA GLU A 228 -16.53 -25.30 -7.10
C GLU A 228 -16.65 -23.78 -7.03
N LEU A 229 -17.84 -23.25 -7.31
CA LEU A 229 -18.19 -21.82 -7.26
C LEU A 229 -17.93 -21.20 -5.90
N THR A 230 -18.36 -21.84 -4.81
CA THR A 230 -18.09 -21.37 -3.44
C THR A 230 -16.58 -21.28 -3.17
N GLY A 231 -15.81 -22.27 -3.63
CA GLY A 231 -14.36 -22.28 -3.46
C GLY A 231 -13.64 -21.19 -4.27
N ILE A 232 -14.12 -20.90 -5.48
CA ILE A 232 -13.60 -19.81 -6.32
C ILE A 232 -13.91 -18.46 -5.69
N LEU A 233 -15.15 -18.25 -5.25
CA LEU A 233 -15.60 -17.02 -4.62
C LEU A 233 -14.87 -16.74 -3.30
N SER A 234 -14.70 -17.75 -2.43
CA SER A 234 -13.92 -17.59 -1.20
C SER A 234 -12.45 -17.27 -1.46
N LYS A 235 -11.80 -17.92 -2.45
CA LYS A 235 -10.42 -17.61 -2.83
C LYS A 235 -10.29 -16.19 -3.39
N PHE A 236 -11.28 -15.75 -4.15
CA PHE A 236 -11.29 -14.41 -4.72
C PHE A 236 -11.52 -13.33 -3.66
N ALA A 237 -12.43 -13.55 -2.70
CA ALA A 237 -12.62 -12.68 -1.54
C ALA A 237 -11.33 -12.55 -0.72
N GLN A 238 -10.67 -13.68 -0.41
CA GLN A 238 -9.37 -13.68 0.27
C GLN A 238 -8.28 -12.94 -0.51
N ALA A 239 -8.27 -13.03 -1.85
CA ALA A 239 -7.31 -12.33 -2.69
C ALA A 239 -7.59 -10.82 -2.84
N LEU A 240 -8.82 -10.38 -2.55
CA LEU A 240 -9.23 -8.98 -2.56
C LEU A 240 -9.03 -8.29 -1.20
N GLU A 241 -9.01 -9.07 -0.12
CA GLU A 241 -8.71 -8.64 1.25
C GLU A 241 -7.19 -8.57 1.55
N GLN A 242 -6.35 -9.16 0.69
CA GLN A 242 -4.88 -9.09 0.70
C GLN A 242 -4.33 -7.96 -0.18
#